data_AF-A0A350WSS1-F1
#
_entry.id   AF-A0A350WSS1-F1
#
_cell.length_a   1.000
_cell.length_b   1.000
_cell.length_c   1.000
_cell.angle_alpha   90.00
_cell.angle_beta   90.00
_cell.angle_gamma   90.00
#
_symmetry.space_group_name_H-M   'P 1'
#
loop_
_entity.id
_entity.type
_entity.pdbx_description
1 polymer ?
#
loop_
_entity_poly.entity_id
_entity_poly.type
_entity_poly.pdbx_seq_one_letter_code
_entity_poly.pdbx_strand_id
1 'polypeptide(L)'
;AIDHVPPAERPDDDFPMIMSTGRVLYHWHGGQMTRRAAGIMQVYGEALVELNPDDADKLGVNGRNILRITSRRGSIEAKAWVTDRVPPGMVYANFHFPEASANELTHASLDPVSKIPSYKVTAVKVELV
;
A
#
# COMPACT_ATOMS: atom_id res chain seq x y z
N ALA A 1 -9.67 32.93 0.09
CA ALA A 1 -9.01 31.74 -0.47
C ALA A 1 -8.84 30.73 0.66
N ILE A 2 -8.86 29.43 0.38
CA ILE A 2 -8.55 28.40 1.38
C ILE A 2 -7.08 28.01 1.19
N ASP A 3 -6.31 28.02 2.26
CA ASP A 3 -4.88 27.65 2.22
C ASP A 3 -4.72 26.14 2.09
N HIS A 4 -3.74 25.71 1.31
CA HIS A 4 -3.40 24.29 1.17
C HIS A 4 -2.75 23.76 2.45
N VAL A 5 -3.29 22.67 2.98
CA VAL A 5 -2.73 21.96 4.13
C VAL A 5 -2.04 20.68 3.62
N PRO A 6 -0.73 20.49 3.87
CA PRO A 6 -0.03 19.28 3.44
C PRO A 6 -0.52 18.04 4.22
N PRO A 7 -0.26 16.83 3.71
CA PRO A 7 -0.50 15.59 4.45
C PRO A 7 0.23 15.59 5.80
N ALA A 8 -0.37 14.97 6.82
CA ALA A 8 0.21 14.90 8.16
C ALA A 8 1.52 14.10 8.22
N GLU A 9 1.75 13.20 7.25
CA GLU A 9 3.00 12.48 7.09
C GLU A 9 3.53 12.68 5.68
N ARG A 10 4.80 13.08 5.58
CA ARG A 10 5.52 13.27 4.31
C ARG A 10 6.72 12.32 4.24
N PRO A 11 7.14 11.93 3.03
CA PRO A 11 8.40 11.23 2.85
C PRO A 11 9.58 12.02 3.42
N ASP A 12 10.55 11.29 3.96
CA ASP A 12 11.84 11.77 4.43
C ASP A 12 12.93 10.75 4.08
N ASP A 13 14.16 10.97 4.57
CA ASP A 13 15.30 10.13 4.20
C ASP A 13 15.16 8.68 4.69
N ASP A 14 14.44 8.44 5.79
CA ASP A 14 14.19 7.10 6.35
C ASP A 14 13.03 6.39 5.63
N PHE A 15 12.03 7.15 5.18
CA PHE A 15 10.80 6.65 4.52
C PHE A 15 10.56 7.41 3.21
N PRO A 16 11.35 7.15 2.14
CA PRO A 16 11.44 8.01 0.97
C PRO A 16 10.27 7.86 -0.02
N MET A 17 9.41 6.86 0.13
CA MET A 17 8.30 6.60 -0.79
C MET A 17 6.94 6.91 -0.17
N ILE A 18 5.93 7.13 -1.01
CA ILE A 18 4.54 7.23 -0.58
C ILE A 18 3.83 5.91 -0.79
N MET A 19 3.15 5.41 0.23
CA MET A 19 2.12 4.38 0.09
C MET A 19 0.74 5.04 0.02
N SER A 20 -0.02 4.69 -1.01
CA SER A 20 -1.48 4.87 -1.03
C SER A 20 -2.15 3.52 -0.85
N THR A 21 -3.36 3.52 -0.29
CA THR A 21 -4.08 2.29 0.00
C THR A 21 -5.43 2.23 -0.68
N GLY A 22 -5.99 1.02 -0.85
CA GLY A 22 -7.33 0.90 -1.39
C GLY A 22 -7.82 -0.52 -1.60
N ARG A 23 -8.65 -0.65 -2.63
CA ARG A 23 -9.35 -1.89 -2.98
C ARG A 23 -8.89 -2.43 -4.32
N VAL A 24 -9.14 -3.71 -4.55
CA VAL A 24 -9.07 -4.34 -5.87
C VAL A 24 -10.46 -4.84 -6.27
N LEU A 25 -10.69 -5.01 -7.57
CA LEU A 25 -11.99 -5.37 -8.12
C LEU A 25 -12.60 -6.61 -7.44
N TYR A 26 -11.77 -7.62 -7.17
CA TYR A 26 -12.23 -8.94 -6.75
C TYR A 26 -12.55 -9.05 -5.25
N HIS A 27 -12.21 -8.05 -4.44
CA HIS A 27 -12.37 -8.15 -2.99
C HIS A 27 -13.17 -7.02 -2.38
N TRP A 28 -14.07 -7.42 -1.47
CA TRP A 28 -14.87 -6.48 -0.70
C TRP A 28 -14.29 -6.31 0.70
N HIS A 29 -13.84 -5.08 1.00
CA HIS A 29 -13.41 -4.63 2.32
C HIS A 29 -12.40 -5.60 2.97
N GLY A 30 -12.56 -6.02 4.23
CA GLY A 30 -11.62 -6.96 4.88
C GLY A 30 -11.63 -8.38 4.33
N GLY A 31 -12.18 -8.61 3.12
CA GLY A 31 -12.14 -9.89 2.42
C GLY A 31 -12.98 -11.00 3.02
N GLN A 32 -13.73 -10.74 4.10
CA GLN A 32 -14.47 -11.77 4.85
C GLN A 32 -15.39 -12.58 3.93
N MET A 33 -16.20 -11.94 3.10
CA MET A 33 -17.07 -12.68 2.18
C MET A 33 -16.29 -13.18 0.95
N THR A 34 -15.56 -12.29 0.28
CA THR A 34 -14.99 -12.55 -1.05
C THR A 34 -13.84 -13.55 -1.04
N ARG A 35 -13.05 -13.65 0.05
CA ARG A 35 -11.97 -14.64 0.16
C ARG A 35 -12.47 -16.07 0.40
N ARG A 36 -13.77 -16.25 0.68
CA ARG A 36 -14.40 -17.57 0.80
C ARG A 36 -14.92 -18.10 -0.55
N ALA A 37 -14.94 -17.26 -1.59
CA ALA A 37 -15.34 -17.66 -2.93
C ALA A 37 -14.14 -18.20 -3.71
N ALA A 38 -14.15 -19.49 -4.04
CA ALA A 38 -13.05 -20.16 -4.74
C ALA A 38 -12.68 -19.48 -6.07
N GLY A 39 -13.67 -19.07 -6.86
CA GLY A 39 -13.42 -18.39 -8.14
C GLY A 39 -12.74 -17.03 -7.99
N ILE A 40 -13.04 -16.28 -6.92
CA ILE A 40 -12.37 -15.01 -6.62
C ILE A 40 -10.92 -15.27 -6.19
N MET A 41 -10.70 -16.24 -5.31
CA MET A 41 -9.36 -16.60 -4.84
C MET A 41 -8.46 -17.17 -5.93
N GLN A 42 -9.02 -17.80 -6.97
CA GLN A 42 -8.25 -18.23 -8.14
C GLN A 42 -7.71 -17.03 -8.95
N VAL A 43 -8.43 -15.91 -8.96
CA VAL A 43 -8.04 -14.72 -9.74
C VAL A 43 -7.14 -13.79 -8.94
N TYR A 44 -7.45 -13.57 -7.65
CA TYR A 44 -6.71 -12.70 -6.76
C TYR A 44 -6.63 -13.34 -5.37
N GLY A 45 -5.67 -14.26 -5.20
CA GLY A 45 -5.59 -15.12 -4.02
C GLY A 45 -4.65 -14.64 -2.92
N GLU A 46 -3.91 -13.56 -3.15
CA GLU A 46 -2.83 -13.12 -2.27
C GLU A 46 -2.68 -11.60 -2.24
N ALA A 47 -2.03 -11.09 -1.19
CA ALA A 47 -1.71 -9.67 -1.09
C ALA A 47 -0.63 -9.29 -2.11
N LEU A 48 -0.96 -8.37 -3.00
CA LEU A 48 -0.01 -7.75 -3.93
C LEU A 48 0.18 -6.28 -3.58
N VAL A 49 1.41 -5.80 -3.79
CA VAL A 49 1.79 -4.39 -3.73
C VAL A 49 2.20 -3.95 -5.12
N GLU A 50 1.49 -2.95 -5.65
CA GLU A 50 1.80 -2.38 -6.96
C GLU A 50 3.05 -1.49 -6.84
N LEU A 51 4.01 -1.69 -7.74
CA LEU A 51 5.29 -1.00 -7.78
C LEU A 51 5.56 -0.51 -9.21
N ASN A 52 6.07 0.71 -9.34
CA ASN A 52 6.44 1.28 -10.63
C ASN A 52 7.64 0.53 -11.25
N PRO A 53 7.74 0.35 -12.59
CA PRO A 53 8.87 -0.30 -13.23
C PRO A 53 10.24 0.33 -12.91
N ASP A 54 10.34 1.67 -12.88
CA ASP A 54 11.61 2.35 -12.60
C ASP A 54 12.09 2.10 -11.17
N ASP A 55 11.16 1.99 -10.23
CA ASP A 55 11.49 1.68 -8.83
C ASP A 55 11.76 0.19 -8.63
N ALA A 56 11.08 -0.68 -9.38
CA ALA A 56 11.39 -2.10 -9.45
C ALA A 56 12.83 -2.33 -9.92
N ASP A 57 13.26 -1.63 -10.98
CA ASP A 57 14.62 -1.71 -11.50
C ASP A 57 15.66 -1.23 -10.46
N LYS A 58 15.40 -0.10 -9.79
CA LYS A 58 16.28 0.41 -8.71
C LYS A 58 16.38 -0.55 -7.52
N LEU A 59 15.29 -1.25 -7.20
CA LEU A 59 15.22 -2.20 -6.10
C LEU A 59 15.68 -3.62 -6.48
N GLY A 60 15.97 -3.88 -7.76
CA GLY A 60 16.35 -5.20 -8.26
C GLY A 60 15.20 -6.22 -8.28
N VAL A 61 13.96 -5.76 -8.36
CA VAL A 61 12.75 -6.59 -8.40
C VAL A 61 12.55 -7.12 -9.82
N ASN A 62 12.56 -8.44 -9.99
CA ASN A 62 12.52 -9.11 -11.30
C ASN A 62 11.35 -10.10 -11.45
N GLY A 63 10.21 -9.78 -10.83
CA GLY A 63 8.99 -10.57 -10.93
C GLY A 63 8.15 -10.50 -9.65
N ARG A 64 7.66 -11.65 -9.19
CA ARG A 64 6.83 -11.78 -7.97
C ARG A 64 7.66 -11.90 -6.69
N ASN A 65 8.73 -11.11 -6.57
CA ASN A 65 9.53 -11.08 -5.34
C ASN A 65 8.69 -10.59 -4.17
N ILE A 66 9.11 -10.93 -2.95
CA ILE A 66 8.50 -10.39 -1.73
C ILE A 66 9.13 -9.03 -1.45
N LEU A 67 8.29 -8.04 -1.23
CA LEU A 67 8.68 -6.72 -0.75
C LEU A 67 8.32 -6.59 0.72
N ARG A 68 9.20 -5.97 1.49
CA ARG A 68 8.89 -5.46 2.82
C ARG A 68 8.58 -3.97 2.70
N ILE A 69 7.40 -3.59 3.18
CA ILE A 69 6.94 -2.20 3.19
C ILE A 69 6.86 -1.79 4.65
N THR A 70 7.67 -0.82 5.03
CA THR A 70 7.83 -0.40 6.42
C THR A 70 7.45 1.07 6.55
N SER A 71 6.63 1.36 7.55
CA SER A 71 6.33 2.73 7.98
C SER A 71 6.83 2.93 9.41
N ARG A 72 6.64 4.14 9.97
CA ARG A 72 6.92 4.42 11.39
C ARG A 72 6.13 3.54 12.38
N ARG A 73 5.08 2.84 11.93
CA ARG A 73 4.15 2.09 12.78
C ARG A 73 4.34 0.58 12.71
N GLY A 74 5.02 0.08 11.70
CA GLY A 74 5.18 -1.36 11.48
C GLY A 74 5.62 -1.69 10.07
N SER A 75 5.57 -2.98 9.76
CA SER A 75 5.97 -3.52 8.46
C SER A 75 4.99 -4.59 8.00
N ILE A 76 4.77 -4.67 6.69
CA ILE A 76 4.08 -5.80 6.04
C ILE A 76 4.97 -6.40 4.96
N GLU A 77 4.72 -7.65 4.61
CA GLU A 77 5.37 -8.32 3.48
C GLU A 77 4.32 -8.81 2.48
N ALA A 78 4.52 -8.50 1.20
CA ALA A 78 3.60 -8.86 0.13
C ALA A 78 4.36 -9.01 -1.19
N LYS A 79 3.75 -9.73 -2.15
CA LYS A 79 4.38 -9.90 -3.47
C LYS A 79 4.33 -8.61 -4.27
N ALA A 80 5.43 -8.31 -4.94
CA ALA A 80 5.49 -7.23 -5.92
C ALA A 80 4.56 -7.53 -7.10
N TRP A 81 3.84 -6.50 -7.53
CA TRP A 81 3.20 -6.44 -8.83
C TRP A 81 3.73 -5.22 -9.57
N VAL A 82 4.71 -5.44 -10.45
CA VAL A 82 5.28 -4.36 -11.26
C VAL A 82 4.27 -3.92 -12.31
N THR A 83 3.88 -2.63 -12.29
CA THR A 83 2.86 -2.06 -13.17
C THR A 83 3.06 -0.55 -13.33
N ASP A 84 2.68 -0.02 -14.49
CA ASP A 84 2.65 1.41 -14.82
C ASP A 84 1.45 2.18 -14.21
N ARG A 85 0.59 1.50 -13.44
CA ARG A 85 -0.58 2.10 -12.77
C ARG A 85 -0.22 3.02 -11.61
N VAL A 86 0.96 2.84 -11.02
CA VAL A 86 1.49 3.68 -9.94
C VAL A 86 2.67 4.52 -10.43
N PRO A 87 2.76 5.80 -10.04
CA PRO A 87 3.88 6.65 -10.45
C PRO A 87 5.18 6.28 -9.71
N PRO A 88 6.36 6.64 -10.25
CA PRO A 88 7.62 6.49 -9.53
C PRO A 88 7.61 7.20 -8.16
N GLY A 89 8.25 6.60 -7.17
CA GLY A 89 8.27 7.05 -5.77
C GLY A 89 7.00 6.69 -4.99
N MET A 90 6.08 5.91 -5.56
CA MET A 90 4.84 5.50 -4.93
C MET A 90 4.60 3.99 -5.03
N VAL A 91 4.04 3.41 -3.97
CA VAL A 91 3.49 2.06 -3.97
C VAL A 91 2.00 2.07 -3.62
N TYR A 92 1.28 1.07 -4.11
CA TYR A 92 -0.12 0.86 -3.74
C TYR A 92 -0.31 -0.48 -3.04
N ALA A 93 -0.88 -0.44 -1.84
CA ALA A 93 -1.16 -1.63 -1.03
C ALA A 93 -2.65 -1.72 -0.69
N ASN A 94 -3.20 -2.93 -0.70
CA ASN A 94 -4.59 -3.16 -0.31
C ASN A 94 -4.69 -3.65 1.15
N PHE A 95 -5.90 -3.65 1.71
CA PHE A 95 -6.17 -4.09 3.08
C PHE A 95 -7.07 -5.33 3.14
N HIS A 96 -7.18 -6.08 2.04
CA HIS A 96 -8.08 -7.23 1.94
C HIS A 96 -7.58 -8.47 2.67
N PHE A 97 -6.27 -8.55 2.89
CA PHE A 97 -5.57 -9.71 3.43
C PHE A 97 -4.98 -9.36 4.81
N PRO A 98 -5.44 -10.00 5.91
CA PRO A 98 -4.95 -9.69 7.27
C PRO A 98 -3.46 -9.99 7.44
N GLU A 99 -2.91 -10.95 6.70
CA GLU A 99 -1.48 -11.27 6.71
C GLU A 99 -0.58 -10.13 6.21
N ALA A 100 -1.12 -9.19 5.43
CA ALA A 100 -0.37 -8.06 4.85
C ALA A 100 -1.27 -6.84 4.66
N SER A 101 -1.99 -6.45 5.70
CA SER A 101 -2.97 -5.36 5.64
C SER A 101 -2.25 -4.00 5.61
N ALA A 102 -2.52 -3.19 4.59
CA ALA A 102 -1.96 -1.84 4.51
C ALA A 102 -2.30 -0.95 5.72
N ASN A 103 -3.39 -1.25 6.45
CA ASN A 103 -3.77 -0.49 7.65
C ASN A 103 -2.75 -0.57 8.79
N GLU A 104 -1.93 -1.63 8.85
CA GLU A 104 -0.82 -1.76 9.81
C GLU A 104 0.22 -0.65 9.61
N LEU A 105 0.26 -0.05 8.42
CA LEU A 105 1.20 1.01 8.06
C LEU A 105 0.59 2.40 8.12
N THR A 106 -0.73 2.54 8.09
CA THR A 106 -1.39 3.87 8.03
C THR A 106 -1.34 4.62 9.36
N HIS A 107 -1.28 5.96 9.32
CA HIS A 107 -1.37 6.79 10.52
C HIS A 107 -2.82 7.00 11.00
N ALA A 108 -2.98 7.27 12.30
CA ALA A 108 -4.28 7.57 12.92
C ALA A 108 -4.66 9.05 12.84
N SER A 109 -4.06 9.84 11.93
CA SER A 109 -4.41 11.24 11.78
C SER A 109 -5.82 11.39 11.20
N LEU A 110 -6.57 12.32 11.76
CA LEU A 110 -7.96 12.60 11.40
C LEU A 110 -8.08 14.01 10.85
N ASP A 111 -8.93 14.17 9.84
CA ASP A 111 -9.39 15.49 9.44
C ASP A 111 -10.02 16.21 10.65
N PRO A 112 -9.64 17.47 10.92
CA PRO A 112 -10.05 18.16 12.15
C PRO A 112 -11.56 18.41 12.24
N VAL A 113 -12.28 18.42 11.12
CA VAL A 113 -13.72 18.71 11.05
C VAL A 113 -14.54 17.42 11.00
N SER A 114 -14.34 16.63 9.94
CA SER A 114 -15.10 15.42 9.63
C SER A 114 -14.69 14.19 10.41
N LYS A 115 -13.50 14.23 11.05
CA LYS A 115 -12.89 13.10 11.76
C LYS A 115 -12.62 11.89 10.86
N ILE A 116 -12.54 12.09 9.55
CA ILE A 116 -12.20 11.03 8.60
C ILE A 116 -10.69 10.77 8.65
N PRO A 117 -10.25 9.51 8.77
CA PRO A 117 -8.84 9.15 8.77
C PRO A 117 -8.18 9.32 7.40
N SER A 118 -6.91 9.71 7.40
CA SER A 118 -6.11 9.89 6.18
C SER A 118 -5.39 8.59 5.77
N TYR A 119 -6.09 7.73 5.02
CA TYR A 119 -5.53 6.44 4.57
C TYR A 119 -4.76 6.48 3.23
N LYS A 120 -4.72 7.64 2.55
CA LYS A 120 -4.21 7.74 1.17
C LYS A 120 -2.77 8.19 1.05
N VAL A 121 -2.18 8.66 2.15
CA VAL A 121 -0.80 9.13 2.17
C VAL A 121 -0.14 8.58 3.42
N THR A 122 0.90 7.79 3.23
CA THR A 122 1.73 7.22 4.28
C THR A 122 3.15 7.18 3.76
N ALA A 123 4.13 7.68 4.51
CA ALA A 123 5.53 7.57 4.14
C ALA A 123 6.02 6.17 4.48
N VAL A 124 6.68 5.54 3.51
CA VAL A 124 7.19 4.17 3.64
C VAL A 124 8.59 4.02 3.07
N LYS A 125 9.29 3.01 3.56
CA LYS A 125 10.48 2.42 2.96
C LYS A 125 10.08 1.09 2.33
N VAL A 126 10.57 0.84 1.12
CA VAL A 126 10.31 -0.40 0.37
C VAL A 126 11.63 -1.11 0.15
N GLU A 127 11.69 -2.38 0.53
CA GLU A 127 12.89 -3.20 0.48
C GLU A 127 12.56 -4.55 -0.17
N LEU A 128 13.48 -5.05 -1.00
CA LEU A 128 13.46 -6.43 -1.45
C LEU A 128 13.84 -7.34 -0.27
N VAL A 129 13.07 -8.43 -0.07
CA VAL A 129 13.35 -9.45 0.96
C VAL A 129 14.23 -10.55 0.41
#